data_AF-A0AA95MM57-F1
#
_entry.id   AF-A0AA95MM57-F1
#
_cell.length_a   1.000
_cell.length_b   1.000
_cell.length_c   1.000
_cell.angle_alpha   90.00
_cell.angle_beta   90.00
_cell.angle_gamma   90.00
#
_symmetry.space_group_name_H-M   'P 1'
#
loop_
_entity.id
_entity.type
_entity.pdbx_description
1 polymer ?
#
loop_
_entity_poly.entity_id
_entity_poly.type
_entity_poly.pdbx_seq_one_letter_code
_entity_poly.pdbx_strand_id
1 'polypeptide(L)'
;MEEYEPTHPSVIQDAKVLYGISKTPVRYIEFIDEKERTYRILTTRFDLTDQQVMEIYRNRWMIELFFKWIKQHLKLTKIWSTKPQGIWNQMFLALIAFGLSLIVKLETESQKTPWEFFRFLQTYLYKSVASFKKKLKPKKKKKSKGRQKVPIPIQKKTPSFGNVALVKEVKKKEVRKHPRKLGNY
;
A
#
# COMPACT_ATOMS: atom_id res chain seq x y z
N MET A 1 26.81 -7.52 39.46
CA MET A 1 25.73 -7.28 38.48
C MET A 1 24.75 -6.37 39.19
N GLU A 2 24.48 -5.17 38.69
CA GLU A 2 23.39 -4.34 39.23
C GLU A 2 22.13 -4.76 38.47
N GLU A 3 21.16 -5.34 39.14
CA GLU A 3 19.88 -5.75 38.54
C GLU A 3 18.89 -4.59 38.61
N TYR A 4 18.14 -4.40 37.54
CA TYR A 4 17.04 -3.44 37.49
C TYR A 4 15.73 -4.18 37.72
N GLU A 5 14.78 -3.52 38.41
CA GLU A 5 13.43 -4.05 38.50
C GLU A 5 12.77 -4.01 37.11
N PRO A 6 12.29 -5.15 36.59
CA PRO A 6 11.63 -5.19 35.29
C PRO A 6 10.30 -4.43 35.39
N THR A 7 10.10 -3.48 34.49
CA THR A 7 8.84 -2.74 34.37
C THR A 7 7.81 -3.48 33.51
N HIS A 8 8.23 -4.44 32.68
CA HIS A 8 7.34 -5.19 31.80
C HIS A 8 7.34 -6.71 32.09
N PRO A 9 6.18 -7.39 32.12
CA PRO A 9 6.06 -8.80 32.55
C PRO A 9 6.77 -9.80 31.62
N SER A 10 7.00 -9.44 30.36
CA SER A 10 7.72 -10.29 29.40
C SER A 10 9.25 -10.26 29.55
N VAL A 11 9.77 -9.37 30.40
CA VAL A 11 11.22 -9.26 30.66
C VAL A 11 11.60 -10.27 31.71
N ILE A 12 12.56 -11.12 31.36
CA ILE A 12 13.11 -12.15 32.26
C ILE A 12 14.24 -11.56 33.10
N GLN A 13 15.09 -10.77 32.45
CA GLN A 13 16.29 -10.23 33.09
C GLN A 13 16.58 -8.84 32.55
N ASP A 14 16.87 -7.93 33.48
CA ASP A 14 17.41 -6.62 33.19
C ASP A 14 18.56 -6.34 34.15
N ALA A 15 19.77 -6.22 33.62
CA ALA A 15 20.96 -6.07 34.43
C ALA A 15 22.04 -5.24 33.76
N LYS A 16 22.82 -4.54 34.57
CA LYS A 16 24.05 -3.89 34.15
C LYS A 16 25.20 -4.89 34.19
N VAL A 17 25.83 -5.09 33.05
CA VAL A 17 26.83 -6.13 32.80
C VAL A 17 28.07 -5.50 32.16
N LEU A 18 29.24 -6.05 32.45
CA LEU A 18 30.47 -5.77 31.71
C LEU A 18 30.60 -6.79 30.58
N TYR A 19 30.75 -6.32 29.35
CA TYR A 19 30.80 -7.19 28.18
C TYR A 19 32.21 -7.26 27.59
N GLY A 20 32.80 -8.46 27.61
CA GLY A 20 34.12 -8.74 27.03
C GLY A 20 35.26 -7.99 27.74
N ILE A 21 36.14 -7.37 26.96
CA ILE A 21 37.32 -6.60 27.43
C ILE A 21 36.93 -5.14 27.77
N SER A 22 35.70 -4.73 27.42
CA SER A 22 35.27 -3.36 27.65
C SER A 22 35.10 -3.07 29.14
N LYS A 23 35.73 -2.00 29.61
CA LYS A 23 35.53 -1.48 30.98
C LYS A 23 34.25 -0.67 31.14
N THR A 24 33.56 -0.35 30.04
CA THR A 24 32.29 0.38 30.11
C THR A 24 31.13 -0.56 30.39
N PRO A 25 30.31 -0.29 31.43
CA PRO A 25 29.13 -1.08 31.69
C PRO A 25 28.10 -0.88 30.58
N VAL A 26 27.43 -1.97 30.21
CA VAL A 26 26.29 -1.99 29.28
C VAL A 26 25.08 -2.58 30.00
N ARG A 27 23.88 -2.19 29.59
CA ARG A 27 22.64 -2.81 30.06
C ARG A 27 22.30 -4.01 29.18
N TYR A 28 22.04 -5.13 29.81
CA TYR A 28 21.58 -6.37 29.22
C TYR A 28 20.10 -6.56 29.55
N ILE A 29 19.30 -6.78 28.52
CA ILE A 29 17.86 -7.02 28.65
C ILE A 29 17.52 -8.30 27.90
N GLU A 30 16.89 -9.25 28.59
CA GLU A 30 16.39 -10.51 28.05
C GLU A 30 14.87 -10.59 28.21
N PHE A 31 14.15 -10.81 27.11
CA PHE A 31 12.69 -10.90 27.11
C PHE A 31 12.20 -11.98 26.16
N ILE A 32 10.99 -12.47 26.40
CA ILE A 32 10.29 -13.43 25.54
C ILE A 32 9.19 -12.71 24.77
N ASP A 33 9.16 -12.89 23.45
CA ASP A 33 8.07 -12.41 22.60
C ASP A 33 6.86 -13.36 22.61
N GLU A 34 5.71 -12.92 22.10
CA GLU A 34 4.45 -13.70 22.05
C GLU A 34 4.57 -15.06 21.36
N LYS A 35 5.62 -15.27 20.55
CA LYS A 35 5.93 -16.52 19.84
C LYS A 35 6.96 -17.38 20.57
N GLU A 36 7.14 -17.16 21.88
CA GLU A 36 8.11 -17.86 22.75
C GLU A 36 9.56 -17.72 22.27
N ARG A 37 9.87 -16.60 21.61
CA ARG A 37 11.22 -16.32 21.13
C ARG A 37 11.95 -15.45 22.15
N THR A 38 13.10 -15.94 22.60
CA THR A 38 13.98 -15.18 23.49
C THR A 38 14.80 -14.18 22.69
N TYR A 39 14.72 -12.91 23.07
CA TYR A 39 15.52 -11.83 22.52
C TYR A 39 16.45 -11.29 23.61
N ARG A 40 17.71 -11.04 23.21
CA ARG A 40 18.76 -10.51 24.08
C ARG A 40 19.28 -9.22 23.49
N ILE A 41 19.15 -8.13 24.23
CA ILE A 41 19.55 -6.80 23.81
C ILE A 41 20.65 -6.29 24.72
N LEU A 42 21.68 -5.70 24.11
CA LEU A 42 22.68 -4.89 24.79
C LEU A 42 22.48 -3.43 24.40
N THR A 43 22.37 -2.55 25.40
CA THR A 43 22.21 -1.11 25.19
C THR A 43 23.11 -0.30 26.10
N THR A 44 23.61 0.82 25.60
CA THR A 44 24.32 1.84 26.40
C THR A 44 23.37 2.88 26.99
N ARG A 45 22.08 2.79 26.69
CA ARG A 45 21.03 3.67 27.20
C ARG A 45 20.45 3.15 28.51
N PHE A 46 20.77 3.84 29.59
CA PHE A 46 20.26 3.58 30.94
C PHE A 46 19.08 4.49 31.31
N ASP A 47 18.84 5.52 30.50
CA ASP A 47 17.77 6.51 30.63
C ASP A 47 16.37 5.96 30.29
N LEU A 48 16.32 4.87 29.52
CA LEU A 48 15.07 4.29 29.02
C LEU A 48 14.58 3.17 29.93
N THR A 49 13.27 2.93 29.95
CA THR A 49 12.69 1.73 30.58
C THR A 49 12.89 0.50 29.71
N ASP A 50 12.78 -0.70 30.30
CA ASP A 50 12.90 -1.97 29.56
C ASP A 50 11.89 -2.04 28.39
N GLN A 51 10.67 -1.57 28.60
CA GLN A 51 9.59 -1.51 27.63
C GLN A 51 9.95 -0.61 26.44
N GLN A 52 10.51 0.57 26.71
CA GLN A 52 10.95 1.48 25.65
C GLN A 52 12.08 0.85 24.82
N VAL A 53 13.03 0.16 25.47
CA VAL A 53 14.11 -0.53 24.76
C VAL A 53 13.55 -1.66 23.89
N MET A 54 12.60 -2.43 24.40
CA MET A 54 11.90 -3.47 23.63
C MET A 54 11.13 -2.89 22.44
N GLU A 55 10.41 -1.78 22.63
CA GLU A 55 9.65 -1.11 21.56
C GLU A 55 10.58 -0.56 20.47
N ILE A 56 11.70 0.06 20.84
CA ILE A 56 12.73 0.50 19.90
C ILE A 56 13.26 -0.69 19.10
N TYR A 57 13.49 -1.83 19.74
CA TYR A 57 13.95 -3.04 19.06
C TYR A 57 12.88 -3.62 18.13
N ARG A 58 11.60 -3.61 18.51
CA ARG A 58 10.48 -3.97 17.62
C ARG A 58 10.44 -3.06 16.39
N ASN A 59 10.63 -1.76 16.58
CA ASN A 59 10.65 -0.76 15.52
C ASN A 59 11.89 -0.84 14.59
N ARG A 60 12.91 -1.64 14.94
CA ARG A 60 14.05 -1.93 14.06
C ARG A 60 13.61 -2.47 12.69
N TRP A 61 12.63 -3.36 12.65
CA TRP A 61 12.10 -3.89 11.38
C TRP A 61 11.41 -2.82 10.55
N MET A 62 10.76 -1.84 11.20
CA MET A 62 10.08 -0.75 10.51
C MET A 62 11.08 0.11 9.71
N ILE A 63 12.30 0.32 10.24
CA ILE A 63 13.34 1.07 9.53
C ILE A 63 13.84 0.33 8.28
N GLU A 64 13.88 -1.00 8.31
CA GLU A 64 14.26 -1.81 7.15
C GLU A 64 13.19 -1.74 6.06
N LEU A 65 11.90 -1.82 6.45
CA LEU A 65 10.79 -1.61 5.53
C LEU A 65 10.82 -0.19 4.94
N PHE A 66 11.16 0.82 5.73
CA PHE A 66 11.34 2.19 5.25
C PHE A 66 12.46 2.31 4.21
N PHE A 67 13.66 1.78 4.49
CA PHE A 67 14.76 1.81 3.53
C PHE A 67 14.48 0.97 2.29
N LYS A 68 13.80 -0.17 2.45
CA LYS A 68 13.32 -0.98 1.32
C LYS A 68 12.35 -0.19 0.45
N TRP A 69 11.40 0.51 1.07
CA TRP A 69 10.44 1.37 0.38
C TRP A 69 11.15 2.48 -0.40
N ILE A 70 12.12 3.16 0.23
CA ILE A 70 12.91 4.22 -0.41
C ILE A 70 13.64 3.68 -1.64
N LYS A 71 14.39 2.59 -1.48
CA LYS A 71 15.16 1.98 -2.58
C LYS A 71 14.25 1.55 -3.72
N GLN A 72 13.07 1.00 -3.42
CA GLN A 72 12.12 0.51 -4.43
C GLN A 72 11.39 1.62 -5.18
N HIS A 73 11.06 2.73 -4.52
CA HIS A 73 10.11 3.70 -5.09
C HIS A 73 10.71 5.04 -5.50
N LEU A 74 11.83 5.43 -4.90
CA LEU A 74 12.47 6.73 -5.21
C LEU A 74 13.47 6.65 -6.38
N LYS A 75 13.61 5.51 -7.05
CA LYS A 75 14.55 5.29 -8.18
C LYS A 75 15.98 5.80 -7.88
N LEU A 76 16.39 5.79 -6.62
CA LEU A 76 17.74 6.15 -6.18
C LEU A 76 18.82 5.19 -6.71
N THR A 77 18.42 4.07 -7.32
CA THR A 77 19.32 3.06 -7.90
C THR A 77 20.10 3.56 -9.10
N LYS A 78 19.65 4.59 -9.81
CA LYS A 78 20.45 5.24 -10.86
C LYS A 78 21.03 6.55 -10.30
N ILE A 79 22.28 6.48 -9.88
CA ILE A 79 23.06 7.65 -9.49
C ILE A 79 23.31 8.50 -10.73
N TRP A 80 22.85 9.76 -10.74
CA TRP A 80 23.05 10.68 -11.88
C TRP A 80 24.34 11.49 -11.79
N SER A 81 25.04 11.43 -10.65
CA SER A 81 26.26 12.19 -10.40
C SER A 81 27.32 11.32 -9.74
N THR A 82 28.52 11.29 -10.32
CA THR A 82 29.67 10.56 -9.76
C THR A 82 30.31 11.27 -8.57
N LYS A 83 29.94 12.54 -8.30
CA LYS A 83 30.44 13.31 -7.16
C LYS A 83 29.68 12.97 -5.88
N PRO A 84 30.36 12.88 -4.71
CA PRO A 84 29.70 12.55 -3.45
C PRO A 84 28.59 13.54 -3.09
N GLN A 85 28.78 14.83 -3.34
CA GLN A 85 27.76 15.88 -3.11
C GLN A 85 26.48 15.65 -3.93
N GLY A 86 26.62 15.14 -5.16
CA GLY A 86 25.46 14.81 -6.00
C GLY A 86 24.63 13.67 -5.42
N ILE A 87 25.29 12.67 -4.83
CA ILE A 87 24.65 11.55 -4.14
C ILE A 87 23.91 12.05 -2.89
N TRP A 88 24.55 12.89 -2.07
CA TRP A 88 23.92 13.51 -0.90
C TRP A 88 22.66 14.29 -1.28
N ASN A 89 22.77 15.18 -2.27
CA ASN A 89 21.64 15.98 -2.74
C ASN A 89 20.51 15.09 -3.30
N GLN A 90 20.85 14.04 -4.04
CA GLN A 90 19.86 13.09 -4.57
C GLN A 90 19.11 12.37 -3.44
N MET A 91 19.82 11.97 -2.38
CA MET A 91 19.21 11.36 -1.20
C MET A 91 18.30 12.34 -0.44
N PHE A 92 18.75 13.58 -0.21
CA PHE A 92 17.94 14.60 0.46
C PHE A 92 16.68 14.95 -0.33
N LEU A 93 16.80 15.15 -1.65
CA LEU A 93 15.64 15.41 -2.52
C LEU A 93 14.62 14.27 -2.46
N ALA A 94 15.09 13.02 -2.43
CA ALA A 94 14.23 11.86 -2.35
C ALA A 94 13.48 11.78 -1.00
N LEU A 95 14.17 12.08 0.10
CA LEU A 95 13.56 12.15 1.43
C LEU A 95 12.54 13.29 1.54
N ILE A 96 12.87 14.48 1.02
CA ILE A 96 11.97 15.64 1.00
C ILE A 96 10.72 15.34 0.17
N ALA A 97 10.88 14.79 -1.05
CA ALA A 97 9.75 14.43 -1.91
C ALA A 97 8.82 13.40 -1.26
N PHE A 98 9.38 12.43 -0.54
CA PHE A 98 8.60 11.47 0.23
C PHE A 98 7.85 12.13 1.39
N GLY A 99 8.54 12.95 2.20
CA GLY A 99 7.94 13.67 3.32
C GLY A 99 6.78 14.56 2.86
N LEU A 100 6.97 15.34 1.80
CA LEU A 100 5.92 16.15 1.20
C LEU A 100 4.74 15.29 0.70
N SER A 101 5.02 14.18 0.01
CA SER A 101 3.96 13.27 -0.43
C SER A 101 3.17 12.69 0.75
N LEU A 102 3.81 12.45 1.89
CA LEU A 102 3.16 11.92 3.09
C LEU A 102 2.30 12.99 3.77
N ILE A 103 2.80 14.22 3.89
CA ILE A 103 2.05 15.36 4.42
C ILE A 103 0.78 15.59 3.59
N VAL A 104 0.89 15.67 2.26
CA VAL A 104 -0.27 15.86 1.40
C VAL A 104 -1.24 14.69 1.53
N LYS A 105 -0.75 13.46 1.68
CA LYS A 105 -1.62 12.29 1.93
C LYS A 105 -2.42 12.44 3.22
N LEU A 106 -1.78 12.89 4.30
CA LEU A 106 -2.39 13.09 5.62
C LEU A 106 -3.43 14.21 5.58
N GLU A 107 -3.08 15.38 5.04
CA GLU A 107 -4.02 16.51 4.87
C GLU A 107 -5.25 16.14 4.05
N THR A 108 -5.06 15.20 3.13
CA THR A 108 -6.08 14.81 2.17
C THR A 108 -6.87 13.57 2.63
N GLU A 109 -6.60 13.05 3.84
CA GLU A 109 -7.27 11.90 4.48
C GLU A 109 -7.45 10.68 3.55
N SER A 110 -6.46 10.44 2.70
CA SER A 110 -6.58 9.42 1.66
C SER A 110 -6.38 8.01 2.22
N GLN A 111 -7.36 7.14 2.00
CA GLN A 111 -7.33 5.71 2.36
C GLN A 111 -6.36 4.87 1.50
N LYS A 112 -5.53 5.51 0.66
CA LYS A 112 -4.57 4.83 -0.23
C LYS A 112 -3.33 4.40 0.53
N THR A 113 -2.64 3.38 0.03
CA THR A 113 -1.29 3.08 0.54
C THR A 113 -0.33 4.23 0.20
N PRO A 114 0.76 4.45 0.97
CA PRO A 114 1.71 5.52 0.68
C PRO A 114 2.24 5.48 -0.76
N TRP A 115 2.50 4.28 -1.29
CA TRP A 115 2.97 4.12 -2.66
C TRP A 115 1.90 4.42 -3.72
N GLU A 116 0.67 3.94 -3.53
CA GLU A 116 -0.43 4.27 -4.43
C GLU A 116 -0.70 5.77 -4.47
N PHE A 117 -0.60 6.43 -3.31
CA PHE A 117 -0.72 7.86 -3.21
C PHE A 117 0.42 8.58 -3.94
N PHE A 118 1.66 8.13 -3.75
CA PHE A 118 2.82 8.72 -4.44
C PHE A 118 2.71 8.58 -5.97
N ARG A 119 2.33 7.40 -6.48
CA ARG A 119 2.06 7.22 -7.93
C ARG A 119 0.91 8.09 -8.40
N PHE A 120 -0.16 8.18 -7.59
CA PHE A 120 -1.28 9.04 -7.90
C PHE A 120 -0.83 10.50 -8.02
N LEU A 121 -0.05 10.99 -7.06
CA LEU A 121 0.54 12.33 -7.10
C LEU A 121 1.37 12.51 -8.38
N GLN A 122 2.25 11.56 -8.72
CA GLN A 122 3.03 11.60 -9.96
C GLN A 122 2.15 11.72 -11.23
N THR A 123 1.04 10.99 -11.31
CA THR A 123 0.13 11.06 -12.47
C THR A 123 -0.67 12.36 -12.58
N TYR A 124 -0.76 13.13 -11.49
CA TYR A 124 -1.47 14.41 -11.43
C TYR A 124 -0.52 15.62 -11.24
N LEU A 125 0.80 15.41 -11.21
CA LEU A 125 1.80 16.49 -11.08
C LEU A 125 1.60 17.60 -12.13
N TYR A 126 1.32 17.22 -13.38
CA TYR A 126 1.13 18.16 -14.49
C TYR A 126 -0.35 18.52 -14.75
N LYS A 127 -1.25 18.22 -13.81
CA LYS A 127 -2.69 18.47 -13.95
C LYS A 127 -3.15 19.52 -12.94
N SER A 128 -4.28 20.17 -13.24
CA SER A 128 -4.90 21.12 -12.31
C SER A 128 -5.25 20.45 -10.97
N VAL A 129 -5.06 21.20 -9.87
CA VAL A 129 -5.39 20.80 -8.50
C VAL A 129 -6.86 20.37 -8.36
N ALA A 130 -7.76 20.98 -9.13
CA ALA A 130 -9.18 20.60 -9.14
C ALA A 130 -9.39 19.15 -9.62
N SER A 131 -8.62 18.72 -10.63
CA SER A 131 -8.67 17.35 -11.15
C SER A 131 -8.11 16.34 -10.16
N PHE A 132 -7.05 16.71 -9.44
CA PHE A 132 -6.46 15.91 -8.36
C PHE A 132 -7.48 15.69 -7.22
N LYS A 133 -8.05 16.78 -6.67
CA LYS A 133 -9.06 16.73 -5.59
C LYS A 133 -10.29 15.93 -5.99
N LYS A 134 -10.80 16.11 -7.22
CA LYS A 134 -11.96 15.36 -7.73
C LYS A 134 -11.73 13.85 -7.76
N LYS A 135 -10.53 13.43 -8.15
CA LYS A 135 -10.20 12.02 -8.31
C LYS A 135 -9.84 11.34 -6.98
N LEU A 136 -9.38 12.13 -6.03
CA LEU A 136 -9.07 11.64 -4.70
C LEU A 136 -10.33 11.26 -3.91
N LYS A 137 -11.44 11.95 -4.13
CA LYS A 137 -12.74 11.55 -3.56
C LYS A 137 -13.09 10.11 -3.98
N PRO A 138 -13.49 9.23 -3.05
CA PRO A 138 -13.81 7.85 -3.37
C PRO A 138 -14.92 7.81 -4.43
N LYS A 139 -14.69 7.05 -5.50
CA LYS A 139 -15.75 6.77 -6.47
C LYS A 139 -16.81 5.91 -5.78
N LYS A 140 -18.07 6.34 -5.84
CA LYS A 140 -19.20 5.49 -5.44
C LYS A 140 -19.09 4.15 -6.19
N LYS A 141 -19.06 3.02 -5.46
CA LYS A 141 -19.07 1.69 -6.08
C LYS A 141 -20.34 1.59 -6.92
N LYS A 142 -20.20 1.34 -8.23
CA LYS A 142 -21.35 1.10 -9.10
C LYS A 142 -21.96 -0.24 -8.68
N LYS A 143 -23.23 -0.25 -8.29
CA LYS A 143 -23.98 -1.50 -8.13
C LYS A 143 -24.08 -2.16 -9.50
N SER A 144 -23.61 -3.40 -9.63
CA SER A 144 -23.89 -4.21 -10.82
C SER A 144 -25.43 -4.39 -10.90
N LYS A 145 -26.00 -4.39 -12.10
CA LYS A 145 -27.45 -4.65 -12.28
C LYS A 145 -27.85 -6.09 -11.91
N GLY A 146 -26.92 -6.91 -11.44
CA GLY A 146 -27.10 -8.34 -11.25
C GLY A 146 -27.25 -9.07 -12.58
N ARG A 147 -27.45 -10.39 -12.52
CA ARG A 147 -27.88 -11.18 -13.67
C ARG A 147 -29.29 -10.74 -14.06
N GLN A 148 -29.43 -10.03 -15.18
CA GLN A 148 -30.75 -9.71 -15.71
C GLN A 148 -31.42 -11.02 -16.15
N LYS A 149 -32.60 -11.34 -15.60
CA LYS A 149 -33.40 -12.47 -16.07
C LYS A 149 -33.73 -12.22 -17.53
N VAL A 150 -33.15 -13.03 -18.43
CA VAL A 150 -33.56 -13.08 -19.82
C VAL A 150 -35.00 -13.60 -19.84
N PRO A 151 -35.94 -12.97 -20.56
CA PRO A 151 -37.27 -13.54 -20.75
C PRO A 151 -37.14 -14.95 -21.31
N ILE A 152 -37.86 -15.90 -20.71
CA ILE A 152 -37.88 -17.29 -21.18
C ILE A 152 -38.30 -17.26 -22.67
N PRO A 153 -37.58 -17.95 -23.58
CA PRO A 153 -38.01 -18.03 -24.96
C PRO A 153 -39.44 -18.56 -25.00
N ILE A 154 -40.37 -17.78 -25.55
CA ILE A 154 -41.74 -18.25 -25.80
C ILE A 154 -41.58 -19.49 -26.69
N GLN A 155 -42.01 -20.66 -26.20
CA GLN A 155 -42.06 -21.87 -27.02
C GLN A 155 -42.98 -21.55 -28.21
N LYS A 156 -42.40 -21.31 -29.38
CA LYS A 156 -43.18 -21.22 -30.60
C LYS A 156 -43.77 -22.61 -30.78
N LYS A 157 -45.10 -22.74 -30.69
CA LYS A 157 -45.78 -23.95 -31.12
C LYS A 157 -45.35 -24.18 -32.57
N THR A 158 -44.54 -25.20 -32.83
CA THR A 158 -44.33 -25.70 -34.18
C THR A 158 -45.69 -26.21 -34.64
N PRO A 159 -46.30 -25.65 -35.69
CA PRO A 159 -47.53 -26.20 -36.19
C PRO A 159 -47.23 -27.61 -36.74
N SER A 160 -47.95 -28.62 -36.22
CA SER A 160 -47.81 -29.99 -36.69
C SER A 160 -48.54 -30.12 -38.03
N PHE A 161 -47.81 -30.35 -39.11
CA PHE A 161 -48.35 -30.51 -40.45
C PHE A 161 -47.65 -31.66 -41.18
N GLY A 162 -47.87 -32.90 -40.72
CA GLY A 162 -47.61 -34.13 -41.48
C GLY A 162 -46.24 -34.28 -42.18
N ASN A 163 -46.12 -35.27 -43.06
CA ASN A 163 -44.90 -35.62 -43.79
C ASN A 163 -44.70 -34.74 -45.04
N VAL A 164 -44.77 -33.42 -44.92
CA VAL A 164 -44.43 -32.51 -46.02
C VAL A 164 -43.27 -31.63 -45.60
N ALA A 165 -42.17 -31.68 -46.36
CA ALA A 165 -40.97 -30.91 -46.08
C ALA A 165 -41.21 -29.40 -46.28
N LEU A 166 -40.95 -28.61 -45.24
CA LEU A 166 -41.01 -27.14 -45.31
C LEU A 166 -39.74 -26.59 -45.98
N VAL A 167 -39.89 -25.98 -47.15
CA VAL A 167 -38.88 -25.06 -47.69
C VAL A 167 -38.96 -23.76 -46.88
N LYS A 168 -37.92 -23.49 -46.08
CA LYS A 168 -37.86 -22.29 -45.24
C LYS A 168 -37.62 -21.07 -46.12
N GLU A 169 -38.62 -20.19 -46.25
CA GLU A 169 -38.41 -18.90 -46.92
C GLU A 169 -37.33 -18.10 -46.17
N VAL A 170 -36.25 -17.77 -46.90
CA VAL A 170 -35.16 -16.95 -46.38
C VAL A 170 -35.66 -15.51 -46.27
N LYS A 171 -36.08 -15.10 -45.07
CA LYS A 171 -36.35 -13.68 -44.80
C LYS A 171 -35.07 -12.86 -44.96
N LYS A 172 -35.01 -12.02 -46.00
CA LYS A 172 -33.99 -10.99 -46.18
C LYS A 172 -33.92 -10.13 -44.91
N LYS A 173 -32.73 -10.01 -44.31
CA LYS A 173 -32.49 -9.11 -43.18
C LYS A 173 -32.66 -7.67 -43.65
N GLU A 174 -33.77 -7.04 -43.30
CA GLU A 174 -33.85 -5.58 -43.36
C GLU A 174 -32.90 -4.98 -42.33
N VAL A 175 -31.91 -4.25 -42.83
CA VAL A 175 -30.97 -3.49 -42.02
C VAL A 175 -31.76 -2.38 -41.33
N ARG A 176 -31.99 -2.52 -40.03
CA ARG A 176 -32.51 -1.43 -39.19
C ARG A 176 -31.49 -0.29 -39.20
N LYS A 177 -31.69 0.72 -40.06
CA LYS A 177 -30.96 1.99 -39.99
C LYS A 177 -31.38 2.69 -38.69
N HIS A 178 -30.45 2.80 -37.75
CA HIS A 178 -30.63 3.69 -36.60
C HIS A 178 -30.53 5.14 -37.10
N PRO A 179 -31.50 6.02 -36.78
CA PRO A 179 -31.39 7.41 -37.18
C PRO A 179 -30.22 8.05 -36.43
N ARG A 180 -29.25 8.59 -37.18
CA ARG A 180 -28.22 9.48 -36.62
C ARG A 180 -28.96 10.73 -36.14
N LYS A 181 -28.90 11.00 -34.83
CA LYS A 181 -29.29 12.31 -34.31
C LYS A 181 -28.32 13.34 -34.87
N LEU A 182 -28.78 14.15 -35.82
CA LEU A 182 -28.14 15.41 -36.18
C LEU A 182 -28.21 16.32 -34.94
N GLY A 183 -27.07 16.80 -34.49
CA GLY A 183 -27.01 17.86 -33.49
C GLY A 183 -27.55 19.13 -34.12
N ASN A 184 -28.45 19.81 -33.40
CA ASN A 184 -28.80 21.18 -33.71
C ASN A 184 -27.63 22.08 -33.28
N TYR A 185 -27.38 23.09 -34.11
CA TYR A 185 -26.37 24.15 -34.02
C TYR A 185 -26.11 24.68 -32.61
#